data_AF-Q5C7X7-F1
#
_entry.id   AF-Q5C7X7-F1
#
_cell.length_a   1.000
_cell.length_b   1.000
_cell.length_c   1.000
_cell.angle_alpha   90.00
_cell.angle_beta   90.00
_cell.angle_gamma   90.00
#
_symmetry.space_group_name_H-M   'P 1'
#
loop_
_entity.id
_entity.type
_entity.pdbx_description
1 polymer ?
#
loop_
_entity_poly.entity_id
_entity_poly.type
_entity_poly.pdbx_seq_one_letter_code
_entity_poly.pdbx_strand_id
1 'polypeptide(L)'
;MGSNNSSLANASKDEPLLKFVGADEIAANSEFWRDFLSSVGSTTNSSSLMNFEEADKSLFKDLKKNNSCSHNIPNLIQFLISKMSELMGSPDICEDTILIVQNGLLILRLSVKYLMEHCNESRFFSHFCITSTEDMHCLSVLECLFPVLFKLLTNLPIQDNTYLLHCEAHLLCIVLLSRQMYKELSAPLPEVYVSVVWRKCAPLAPALVYRLLSNFAENRPVPAHLHGIEQYNLIWRAA
;
A
#
# COMPACT_ATOMS: atom_id res chain seq x y z
N MET A 1 -7.01 -36.30 -29.87
CA MET A 1 -8.12 -36.04 -28.93
C MET A 1 -7.46 -35.50 -27.67
N GLY A 2 -7.42 -34.21 -27.38
CA GLY A 2 -8.50 -33.22 -27.42
C GLY A 2 -8.95 -32.96 -25.98
N SER A 3 -8.21 -32.14 -25.23
CA SER A 3 -8.71 -31.46 -24.02
C SER A 3 -7.81 -30.28 -23.68
N ASN A 4 -8.00 -29.19 -24.42
CA ASN A 4 -7.63 -27.85 -23.97
C ASN A 4 -8.75 -27.37 -23.04
N ASN A 5 -8.58 -27.48 -21.72
CA ASN A 5 -9.55 -26.99 -20.74
C ASN A 5 -8.86 -26.48 -19.47
N SER A 6 -7.89 -25.58 -19.60
CA SER A 6 -7.22 -24.96 -18.45
C SER A 6 -7.06 -23.44 -18.51
N SER A 7 -7.74 -22.74 -19.42
CA SER A 7 -7.72 -21.26 -19.46
C SER A 7 -9.03 -20.59 -19.02
N LEU A 8 -10.16 -21.31 -18.95
CA LEU A 8 -11.46 -20.71 -18.66
C LEU A 8 -11.82 -20.66 -17.16
N ALA A 9 -11.14 -21.45 -16.32
CA ALA A 9 -11.44 -21.53 -14.88
C ALA A 9 -10.68 -20.49 -14.01
N ASN A 10 -9.63 -19.87 -14.55
CA ASN A 10 -8.86 -18.84 -13.84
C ASN A 10 -9.33 -17.40 -14.17
N ALA A 11 -10.06 -17.21 -15.28
CA ALA A 11 -10.45 -15.89 -15.75
C ALA A 11 -11.39 -15.12 -14.79
N SER A 12 -12.16 -15.81 -13.94
CA SER A 12 -13.11 -15.18 -13.00
C SER A 12 -12.46 -14.65 -11.71
N LYS A 13 -11.28 -15.15 -11.32
CA LYS A 13 -10.58 -14.68 -10.11
C LYS A 13 -9.78 -13.40 -10.36
N ASP A 14 -9.36 -13.17 -11.60
CA ASP A 14 -8.54 -12.02 -11.98
C ASP A 14 -9.36 -10.79 -12.38
N GLU A 15 -10.69 -10.92 -12.50
CA GLU A 15 -11.57 -9.84 -12.97
C GLU A 15 -11.50 -8.55 -12.13
N PRO A 16 -11.52 -8.61 -10.77
CA PRO A 16 -11.36 -7.40 -9.95
C PRO A 16 -9.98 -6.74 -10.13
N LEU A 17 -8.93 -7.54 -10.28
CA LEU A 17 -7.58 -7.03 -10.46
C LEU A 17 -7.39 -6.39 -11.84
N LEU A 18 -7.93 -7.04 -12.89
CA LEU A 18 -7.96 -6.49 -14.25
C LEU A 18 -8.70 -5.15 -14.28
N LYS A 19 -9.79 -5.03 -13.51
CA LYS A 19 -10.51 -3.77 -13.36
C LYS A 19 -9.65 -2.70 -12.69
N PHE A 20 -8.92 -3.04 -11.62
CA PHE A 20 -8.01 -2.10 -10.94
C PHE A 20 -6.92 -1.56 -11.88
N VAL A 21 -6.29 -2.42 -12.70
CA VAL A 21 -5.25 -2.02 -13.66
C VAL A 21 -5.80 -1.46 -14.97
N GLY A 22 -7.13 -1.43 -15.12
CA GLY A 22 -7.85 -1.01 -16.31
C GLY A 22 -7.81 0.49 -16.58
N ALA A 23 -8.38 0.87 -17.72
CA ALA A 23 -8.46 2.26 -18.19
C ALA A 23 -9.65 3.04 -17.60
N ASP A 24 -10.63 2.33 -17.05
CA ASP A 24 -11.81 2.94 -16.45
C ASP A 24 -11.53 3.43 -15.02
N GLU A 25 -12.04 4.61 -14.70
CA GLU A 25 -11.92 5.18 -13.37
C GLU A 25 -12.78 4.42 -12.35
N ILE A 26 -12.18 4.16 -11.20
CA ILE A 26 -12.85 3.63 -10.01
C ILE A 26 -12.85 4.72 -8.95
N ALA A 27 -14.02 5.31 -8.70
CA ALA A 27 -14.16 6.37 -7.70
C ALA A 27 -13.75 5.89 -6.29
N ALA A 28 -13.18 6.78 -5.48
CA ALA A 28 -12.68 6.46 -4.14
C ALA A 28 -13.77 5.95 -3.17
N ASN A 29 -15.04 6.32 -3.38
CA ASN A 29 -16.20 5.90 -2.59
C ASN A 29 -16.91 4.65 -3.14
N SER A 30 -16.39 4.04 -4.21
CA SER A 30 -17.00 2.87 -4.84
C SER A 30 -16.98 1.65 -3.91
N GLU A 31 -18.08 0.89 -3.90
CA GLU A 31 -18.18 -0.39 -3.19
C GLU A 31 -17.18 -1.43 -3.72
N PHE A 32 -16.77 -1.27 -4.99
CA PHE A 32 -15.75 -2.12 -5.62
C PHE A 32 -14.53 -2.34 -4.73
N TRP A 33 -14.04 -1.30 -4.04
CA TRP A 33 -12.83 -1.43 -3.22
C TRP A 33 -13.01 -2.42 -2.07
N ARG A 34 -14.19 -2.47 -1.45
CA ARG A 34 -14.47 -3.41 -0.36
C ARG A 34 -14.55 -4.84 -0.90
N ASP A 35 -15.27 -5.03 -2.00
CA ASP A 35 -15.43 -6.35 -2.63
C ASP A 35 -14.09 -6.88 -3.14
N PHE A 36 -13.33 -6.04 -3.83
CA PHE A 36 -12.01 -6.40 -4.35
C PHE A 36 -11.05 -6.75 -3.21
N LEU A 37 -10.87 -5.86 -2.24
CA LEU A 37 -9.86 -6.06 -1.18
C LEU A 37 -10.23 -7.18 -0.20
N SER A 38 -11.52 -7.47 0.00
CA SER A 38 -11.95 -8.65 0.74
C SER A 38 -11.69 -9.95 -0.03
N SER A 39 -11.76 -9.93 -1.37
CA SER A 39 -11.54 -11.10 -2.24
C SER A 39 -10.08 -11.55 -2.36
N VAL A 40 -9.11 -10.66 -2.10
CA VAL A 40 -7.66 -10.94 -2.17
C VAL A 40 -7.23 -12.04 -1.18
N GLY A 41 -8.09 -12.34 -0.20
CA GLY A 41 -7.90 -13.36 0.82
C GLY A 41 -7.03 -12.86 1.98
N SER A 42 -6.96 -13.65 3.05
CA SER A 42 -6.01 -13.38 4.14
C SER A 42 -4.60 -13.70 3.66
N THR A 43 -3.64 -12.81 3.90
CA THR A 43 -2.20 -12.98 3.57
C THR A 43 -1.55 -14.21 4.23
N THR A 44 -2.28 -14.96 5.04
CA THR A 44 -1.88 -16.24 5.60
C THR A 44 -2.03 -17.42 4.62
N ASN A 45 -2.75 -17.22 3.50
CA ASN A 45 -2.87 -18.21 2.43
C ASN A 45 -1.87 -17.88 1.31
N SER A 46 -0.68 -18.46 1.40
CA SER A 46 0.50 -18.19 0.56
C SER A 46 0.30 -18.28 -0.96
N SER A 47 -0.77 -18.90 -1.47
CA SER A 47 -0.97 -19.11 -2.90
C SER A 47 -1.54 -17.91 -3.66
N SER A 48 -2.39 -17.07 -3.06
CA SER A 48 -2.94 -15.90 -3.75
C SER A 48 -1.95 -14.74 -3.81
N LEU A 49 -1.06 -14.63 -2.83
CA LEU A 49 -0.09 -13.54 -2.73
C LEU A 49 1.17 -13.77 -3.57
N MET A 50 1.64 -15.03 -3.67
CA MET A 50 2.68 -15.40 -4.64
C MET A 50 2.24 -15.02 -6.05
N ASN A 51 0.98 -15.27 -6.41
CA ASN A 51 0.43 -14.84 -7.71
C ASN A 51 0.33 -13.31 -7.89
N PHE A 52 0.37 -12.52 -6.81
CA PHE A 52 0.30 -11.06 -6.88
C PHE A 52 1.69 -10.38 -6.88
N GLU A 53 2.68 -11.00 -6.25
CA GLU A 53 4.09 -10.57 -6.31
C GLU A 53 4.80 -11.11 -7.56
N GLU A 54 4.45 -12.33 -7.98
CA GLU A 54 4.71 -12.86 -9.33
C GLU A 54 3.69 -12.37 -10.36
N ALA A 55 2.71 -11.52 -9.95
CA ALA A 55 1.72 -10.96 -10.86
C ALA A 55 2.43 -10.49 -12.11
N ASP A 56 1.93 -11.05 -13.21
CA ASP A 56 2.50 -10.90 -14.52
C ASP A 56 2.96 -9.45 -14.69
N LYS A 57 4.25 -9.25 -15.01
CA LYS A 57 4.81 -7.91 -15.25
C LYS A 57 3.95 -7.12 -16.25
N SER A 58 3.15 -7.81 -17.06
CA SER A 58 2.09 -7.24 -17.89
C SER A 58 1.03 -6.44 -17.12
N LEU A 59 0.52 -6.92 -15.98
CA LEU A 59 -0.52 -6.25 -15.18
C LEU A 59 -0.04 -4.92 -14.63
N PHE A 60 1.15 -4.89 -14.01
CA PHE A 60 1.72 -3.63 -13.51
C PHE A 60 2.15 -2.68 -14.64
N LYS A 61 2.53 -3.23 -15.80
CA LYS A 61 2.77 -2.43 -17.01
C LYS A 61 1.47 -1.77 -17.49
N ASP A 62 0.35 -2.50 -17.46
CA ASP A 62 -0.97 -1.97 -17.80
C ASP A 62 -1.43 -0.93 -16.78
N LEU A 63 -1.27 -1.19 -15.48
CA LEU A 63 -1.52 -0.22 -14.42
C LEU A 63 -0.74 1.08 -14.67
N LYS A 64 0.58 0.98 -14.91
CA LYS A 64 1.43 2.14 -15.23
C LYS A 64 0.96 2.87 -16.49
N LYS A 65 0.44 2.17 -17.49
CA LYS A 65 -0.04 2.78 -18.73
C LYS A 65 -1.39 3.48 -18.54
N ASN A 66 -2.30 2.85 -17.80
CA ASN A 66 -3.70 3.24 -17.74
C ASN A 66 -3.99 4.22 -16.60
N ASN A 67 -3.22 4.17 -15.50
CA ASN A 67 -3.47 5.00 -14.32
C ASN A 67 -3.36 6.51 -14.56
N SER A 68 -2.69 6.96 -15.62
CA SER A 68 -2.68 8.38 -15.99
C SER A 68 -4.05 8.89 -16.43
N CYS A 69 -4.95 7.99 -16.83
CA CYS A 69 -6.32 8.30 -17.23
C CYS A 69 -7.35 7.82 -16.19
N SER A 70 -7.16 6.63 -15.62
CA SER A 70 -8.14 6.04 -14.69
C SER A 70 -8.05 6.59 -13.27
N HIS A 71 -6.92 7.16 -12.86
CA HIS A 71 -6.71 7.67 -11.50
C HIS A 71 -7.00 6.62 -10.39
N ASN A 72 -6.83 5.32 -10.68
CA ASN A 72 -7.16 4.25 -9.74
C ASN A 72 -6.23 4.18 -8.52
N ILE A 73 -4.93 4.46 -8.66
CA ILE A 73 -3.98 4.56 -7.54
C ILE A 73 -4.38 5.68 -6.57
N PRO A 74 -4.60 6.94 -7.02
CA PRO A 74 -4.94 8.00 -6.08
C PRO A 74 -6.32 7.81 -5.46
N ASN A 75 -7.28 7.23 -6.19
CA ASN A 75 -8.58 6.87 -5.63
C ASN A 75 -8.49 5.72 -4.61
N LEU A 76 -7.63 4.72 -4.83
CA LEU A 76 -7.31 3.69 -3.82
C LEU A 76 -6.70 4.33 -2.57
N ILE A 77 -5.78 5.28 -2.71
CA ILE A 77 -5.19 5.98 -1.56
C ILE A 77 -6.24 6.75 -0.77
N GLN A 78 -7.15 7.46 -1.44
CA GLN A 78 -8.25 8.15 -0.77
C GLN A 78 -9.18 7.19 -0.03
N PHE A 79 -9.53 6.06 -0.66
CA PHE A 79 -10.28 4.99 -0.01
C PHE A 79 -9.56 4.50 1.26
N LEU A 80 -8.26 4.19 1.16
CA LEU A 80 -7.47 3.69 2.28
C LEU A 80 -7.32 4.71 3.40
N ILE A 81 -7.13 6.00 3.08
CA ILE A 81 -7.12 7.09 4.07
C ILE A 81 -8.43 7.09 4.87
N SER A 82 -9.57 6.96 4.18
CA SER A 82 -10.88 6.89 4.83
C SER A 82 -10.99 5.68 5.76
N LYS A 83 -10.62 4.47 5.28
CA LYS A 83 -10.76 3.24 6.09
C LYS A 83 -9.78 3.18 7.26
N MET A 84 -8.55 3.65 7.09
CA MET A 84 -7.57 3.77 8.19
C MET A 84 -8.05 4.77 9.24
N SER A 85 -8.66 5.88 8.83
CA SER A 85 -9.21 6.87 9.76
C SER A 85 -10.40 6.32 10.54
N GLU A 86 -11.28 5.55 9.87
CA GLU A 86 -12.37 4.81 10.51
C GLU A 86 -11.84 3.79 11.53
N LEU A 87 -10.83 3.00 11.13
CA LEU A 87 -10.20 2.00 12.00
C LEU A 87 -9.61 2.61 13.27
N MET A 88 -8.91 3.74 13.14
CA MET A 88 -8.31 4.45 14.29
C MET A 88 -9.34 5.22 15.14
N GLY A 89 -10.50 5.55 14.58
CA GLY A 89 -11.57 6.27 15.28
C GLY A 89 -12.60 5.38 15.96
N SER A 90 -12.63 4.09 15.61
CA SER A 90 -13.56 3.11 16.18
C SER A 90 -13.08 2.61 17.55
N PRO A 91 -13.96 2.49 18.56
CA PRO A 91 -13.62 1.85 19.83
C PRO A 91 -13.38 0.34 19.67
N ASP A 92 -14.05 -0.28 18.71
CA ASP A 92 -13.95 -1.72 18.41
C ASP A 92 -13.25 -1.92 17.06
N ILE A 93 -12.18 -2.71 17.07
CA ILE A 93 -11.38 -3.02 15.88
C ILE A 93 -12.12 -4.10 15.07
N CYS A 94 -12.65 -3.72 13.90
CA CYS A 94 -13.34 -4.63 13.00
C CYS A 94 -12.34 -5.42 12.13
N GLU A 95 -12.34 -6.75 12.26
CA GLU A 95 -11.46 -7.67 11.49
C GLU A 95 -11.59 -7.48 9.98
N ASP A 96 -12.81 -7.34 9.45
CA ASP A 96 -13.03 -7.12 8.02
C ASP A 96 -12.37 -5.81 7.56
N THR A 97 -12.39 -4.77 8.39
CA THR A 97 -11.74 -3.49 8.08
C THR A 97 -10.22 -3.62 8.14
N ILE A 98 -9.67 -4.37 9.12
CA ILE A 98 -8.24 -4.67 9.15
C ILE A 98 -7.82 -5.36 7.85
N LEU A 99 -8.53 -6.42 7.45
CA LEU A 99 -8.22 -7.19 6.26
C LEU A 99 -8.27 -6.33 4.99
N ILE A 100 -9.32 -5.51 4.83
CA ILE A 100 -9.46 -4.59 3.69
C ILE A 100 -8.31 -3.60 3.64
N VAL A 101 -7.97 -2.97 4.77
CA VAL A 101 -6.87 -1.98 4.82
C VAL A 101 -5.54 -2.66 4.53
N GLN A 102 -5.27 -3.82 5.15
CA GLN A 102 -4.03 -4.57 4.96
C GLN A 102 -3.83 -4.97 3.50
N ASN A 103 -4.86 -5.55 2.86
CA ASN A 103 -4.80 -5.94 1.45
C ASN A 103 -4.65 -4.72 0.53
N GLY A 104 -5.29 -3.60 0.86
CA GLY A 104 -5.13 -2.37 0.10
C GLY A 104 -3.73 -1.76 0.22
N LEU A 105 -3.13 -1.76 1.41
CA LEU A 105 -1.75 -1.29 1.62
C LEU A 105 -0.74 -2.18 0.89
N LEU A 106 -0.96 -3.49 0.89
CA LEU A 106 -0.18 -4.45 0.13
C LEU A 106 -0.23 -4.19 -1.39
N ILE A 107 -1.44 -4.06 -1.95
CA ILE A 107 -1.63 -3.76 -3.39
C ILE A 107 -0.97 -2.43 -3.74
N LEU A 108 -1.14 -1.43 -2.88
CA LEU A 108 -0.49 -0.13 -3.05
C LEU A 108 1.02 -0.25 -2.99
N ARG A 109 1.59 -0.98 -2.02
CA ARG A 109 3.04 -1.21 -1.88
C ARG A 109 3.63 -1.81 -3.14
N LEU A 110 3.01 -2.85 -3.68
CA LEU A 110 3.50 -3.52 -4.88
C LEU A 110 3.39 -2.63 -6.13
N SER A 111 2.28 -1.89 -6.24
CA SER A 111 2.11 -0.87 -7.30
C SER A 111 3.19 0.20 -7.21
N VAL A 112 3.43 0.76 -6.02
CA VAL A 112 4.45 1.79 -5.77
C VAL A 112 5.84 1.25 -6.08
N LYS A 113 6.19 0.04 -5.60
CA LYS A 113 7.48 -0.61 -5.86
C LYS A 113 7.73 -0.71 -7.36
N TYR A 114 6.76 -1.22 -8.12
CA TYR A 114 6.89 -1.32 -9.58
C TYR A 114 7.07 0.05 -10.23
N LEU A 115 6.27 1.05 -9.85
CA LEU A 115 6.38 2.41 -10.39
C LEU A 115 7.73 3.05 -10.07
N MET A 116 8.29 2.80 -8.88
CA MET A 116 9.60 3.30 -8.48
C MET A 116 10.73 2.72 -9.35
N GLU A 117 10.66 1.42 -9.64
CA GLU A 117 11.63 0.72 -10.48
C GLU A 117 11.54 1.13 -11.97
N HIS A 118 10.34 1.52 -12.43
CA HIS A 118 10.07 1.72 -13.86
C HIS A 118 9.77 3.16 -14.27
N CYS A 119 9.74 4.13 -13.35
CA CYS A 119 9.48 5.54 -13.65
C CYS A 119 10.58 6.45 -13.12
N ASN A 120 10.86 7.53 -13.86
CA ASN A 120 11.57 8.68 -13.30
C ASN A 120 10.71 9.40 -12.26
N GLU A 121 11.30 10.36 -11.54
CA GLU A 121 10.66 11.01 -10.41
C GLU A 121 9.37 11.76 -10.80
N SER A 122 9.42 12.61 -11.83
CA SER A 122 8.25 13.35 -12.31
C SER A 122 7.09 12.43 -12.69
N ARG A 123 7.36 11.39 -13.48
CA ARG A 123 6.33 10.42 -13.89
C ARG A 123 5.81 9.62 -12.71
N PHE A 124 6.67 9.23 -11.78
CA PHE A 124 6.27 8.58 -10.54
C PHE A 124 5.24 9.43 -9.79
N PHE A 125 5.51 10.72 -9.58
CA PHE A 125 4.57 11.61 -8.90
C PHE A 125 3.25 11.83 -9.64
N SER A 126 3.27 11.85 -10.97
CA SER A 126 2.03 11.99 -11.75
C SER A 126 1.01 10.87 -11.48
N HIS A 127 1.46 9.69 -11.03
CA HIS A 127 0.56 8.59 -10.64
C HIS A 127 -0.22 8.84 -9.36
N PHE A 128 0.13 9.86 -8.58
CA PHE A 128 -0.51 10.21 -7.30
C PHE A 128 -1.24 11.55 -7.36
N CYS A 129 -1.32 12.16 -8.53
CA CYS A 129 -2.03 13.41 -8.75
C CYS A 129 -3.52 13.17 -8.99
N ILE A 130 -4.35 14.00 -8.36
CA ILE A 130 -5.73 14.22 -8.78
C ILE A 130 -5.81 15.67 -9.22
N THR A 131 -6.34 15.92 -10.41
CA THR A 131 -6.63 17.27 -10.88
C THR A 131 -7.90 17.77 -10.18
N SER A 132 -7.78 18.68 -9.23
CA SER A 132 -8.92 19.47 -8.77
C SER A 132 -9.33 20.42 -9.90
N THR A 133 -10.60 20.39 -10.29
CA THR A 133 -11.17 21.27 -11.33
C THR A 133 -11.08 22.77 -10.98
N GLU A 134 -10.74 23.10 -9.74
CA GLU A 134 -10.79 24.47 -9.21
C GLU A 134 -9.39 25.10 -8.99
N ASP A 135 -8.33 24.29 -8.94
CA ASP A 135 -6.95 24.77 -8.78
C ASP A 135 -6.02 23.95 -9.68
N MET A 136 -5.20 24.62 -10.50
CA MET A 136 -4.14 24.06 -11.35
C MET A 136 -2.96 23.48 -10.54
N HIS A 137 -3.20 23.10 -9.28
CA HIS A 137 -2.22 22.47 -8.41
C HIS A 137 -2.59 20.99 -8.24
N CYS A 138 -1.73 20.10 -8.75
CA CYS A 138 -1.80 18.69 -8.38
C CYS A 138 -1.54 18.57 -6.86
N LEU A 139 -2.60 18.30 -6.09
CA LEU A 139 -2.45 17.83 -4.72
C LEU A 139 -2.11 16.35 -4.79
N SER A 140 -0.86 16.02 -4.46
CA SER A 140 -0.43 14.63 -4.38
C SER A 140 -1.10 13.98 -3.18
N VAL A 141 -1.92 12.95 -3.42
CA VAL A 141 -2.58 12.21 -2.33
C VAL A 141 -1.58 11.52 -1.39
N LEU A 142 -0.30 11.38 -1.82
CA LEU A 142 0.78 10.93 -0.96
C LEU A 142 0.97 11.83 0.26
N GLU A 143 0.80 13.15 0.12
CA GLU A 143 0.93 14.09 1.23
C GLU A 143 -0.14 13.90 2.31
N CYS A 144 -1.30 13.38 1.91
CA CYS A 144 -2.39 13.03 2.81
C CYS A 144 -2.23 11.61 3.37
N LEU A 145 -1.56 10.71 2.63
CA LEU A 145 -1.34 9.34 3.04
C LEU A 145 -0.37 9.22 4.22
N PHE A 146 0.79 9.89 4.17
CA PHE A 146 1.81 9.75 5.21
C PHE A 146 1.33 10.12 6.63
N PRO A 147 0.59 11.23 6.86
CA PRO A 147 0.09 11.53 8.18
C PRO A 147 -0.82 10.44 8.75
N VAL A 148 -1.60 9.79 7.88
CA VAL A 148 -2.53 8.72 8.27
C VAL A 148 -1.78 7.42 8.54
N LEU A 149 -0.79 7.07 7.71
CA LEU A 149 0.11 5.94 7.97
C LEU A 149 0.86 6.11 9.29
N PHE A 150 1.40 7.29 9.56
CA PHE A 150 2.15 7.54 10.79
C PHE A 150 1.25 7.43 12.01
N LYS A 151 0.03 7.99 11.95
CA LYS A 151 -0.96 7.82 13.01
C LYS A 151 -1.36 6.36 13.20
N LEU A 152 -1.50 5.57 12.12
CA LEU A 152 -1.78 4.14 12.24
C LEU A 152 -0.63 3.45 12.97
N LEU A 153 0.62 3.73 12.59
CA LEU A 153 1.79 3.13 13.22
C LEU A 153 1.94 3.52 14.70
N THR A 154 1.54 4.73 15.09
CA THR A 154 1.69 5.22 16.47
C THR A 154 0.50 4.89 17.37
N ASN A 155 -0.72 4.90 16.83
CA ASN A 155 -1.95 4.88 17.63
C ASN A 155 -2.68 3.55 17.60
N LEU A 156 -2.54 2.76 16.52
CA LEU A 156 -3.15 1.43 16.46
C LEU A 156 -2.32 0.48 17.35
N PRO A 157 -2.96 -0.24 18.30
CA PRO A 157 -2.24 -1.17 19.15
C PRO A 157 -1.75 -2.38 18.34
N ILE A 158 -0.52 -2.81 18.61
CA ILE A 158 0.06 -4.02 18.01
C ILE A 158 -0.49 -5.24 18.74
N GLN A 159 -1.34 -5.99 18.06
CA GLN A 159 -2.03 -7.20 18.48
C GLN A 159 -1.92 -8.27 17.38
N ASP A 160 -2.29 -9.51 17.68
CA ASP A 160 -2.19 -10.62 16.73
C ASP A 160 -2.93 -10.37 15.41
N ASN A 161 -4.12 -9.76 15.48
CA ASN A 161 -4.95 -9.41 14.33
C ASN A 161 -4.46 -8.16 13.58
N THR A 162 -3.83 -7.19 14.25
CA THR A 162 -3.31 -5.96 13.62
C THR A 162 -1.86 -6.08 13.16
N TYR A 163 -1.16 -7.16 13.53
CA TYR A 163 0.28 -7.32 13.30
C TYR A 163 0.66 -7.19 11.81
N LEU A 164 -0.05 -7.91 10.94
CA LEU A 164 0.22 -7.90 9.50
C LEU A 164 -0.10 -6.54 8.85
N LEU A 165 -1.15 -5.87 9.34
CA LEU A 165 -1.46 -4.50 8.94
C LEU A 165 -0.31 -3.55 9.29
N HIS A 166 0.27 -3.66 10.50
CA HIS A 166 1.46 -2.90 10.86
C HIS A 166 2.66 -3.22 9.95
N CYS A 167 2.90 -4.50 9.63
CA CYS A 167 3.96 -4.88 8.70
C CYS A 167 3.78 -4.22 7.33
N GLU A 168 2.58 -4.29 6.74
CA GLU A 168 2.29 -3.68 5.45
C GLU A 168 2.44 -2.16 5.47
N ALA A 169 1.99 -1.49 6.54
CA ALA A 169 2.18 -0.05 6.70
C ALA A 169 3.67 0.35 6.77
N HIS A 170 4.50 -0.39 7.51
CA HIS A 170 5.94 -0.15 7.56
C HIS A 170 6.60 -0.38 6.20
N LEU A 171 6.28 -1.49 5.54
CA LEU A 171 6.87 -1.85 4.25
C LEU A 171 6.51 -0.83 3.18
N LEU A 172 5.28 -0.33 3.15
CA LEU A 172 4.90 0.76 2.25
C LEU A 172 5.70 2.03 2.53
N CYS A 173 5.91 2.41 3.80
CA CYS A 173 6.74 3.56 4.16
C CYS A 173 8.19 3.36 3.67
N ILE A 174 8.78 2.18 3.92
CA ILE A 174 10.13 1.85 3.48
C ILE A 174 10.24 1.94 1.96
N VAL A 175 9.30 1.35 1.22
CA VAL A 175 9.30 1.41 -0.25
C VAL A 175 9.23 2.87 -0.71
N LEU A 176 8.25 3.66 -0.26
CA LEU A 176 8.10 5.07 -0.65
C LEU A 176 9.35 5.92 -0.35
N LEU A 177 10.02 5.64 0.76
CA LEU A 177 11.23 6.36 1.19
C LEU A 177 12.51 5.78 0.56
N SER A 178 12.52 4.55 0.04
CA SER A 178 13.73 3.91 -0.48
C SER A 178 14.38 4.66 -1.64
N ARG A 179 13.65 5.53 -2.35
CA ARG A 179 14.16 6.27 -3.52
C ARG A 179 15.40 7.11 -3.21
N GLN A 180 15.54 7.63 -2.00
CA GLN A 180 16.74 8.39 -1.61
C GLN A 180 17.99 7.52 -1.57
N MET A 181 17.86 6.23 -1.24
CA MET A 181 19.00 5.29 -1.18
C MET A 181 19.69 5.09 -2.53
N TYR A 182 19.01 5.41 -3.63
CA TYR A 182 19.52 5.28 -4.99
C TYR A 182 19.98 6.61 -5.61
N LYS A 183 19.99 7.71 -4.84
CA LYS A 183 20.53 9.00 -5.26
C LYS A 183 21.86 9.28 -4.57
N GLU A 184 22.72 10.04 -5.24
CA GLU A 184 23.92 10.59 -4.58
C GLU A 184 23.51 11.48 -3.40
N LEU A 185 24.29 11.47 -2.31
CA LEU A 185 24.03 12.29 -1.11
C LEU A 185 24.02 13.81 -1.40
N SER A 186 24.67 14.22 -2.49
CA SER A 186 24.71 15.59 -3.01
C SER A 186 23.43 15.99 -3.76
N ALA A 187 22.60 15.02 -4.17
CA ALA A 187 21.38 15.29 -4.92
C ALA A 187 20.31 15.92 -4.03
N PRO A 188 19.45 16.81 -4.58
CA PRO A 188 18.29 17.30 -3.86
C PRO A 188 17.43 16.15 -3.32
N LEU A 189 16.93 16.33 -2.09
CA LEU A 189 16.02 15.36 -1.47
C LEU A 189 14.80 15.14 -2.37
N PRO A 190 14.35 13.88 -2.54
CA PRO A 190 13.13 13.61 -3.30
C PRO A 190 11.92 14.33 -2.69
N GLU A 191 10.95 14.76 -3.50
CA GLU A 191 9.78 15.51 -3.02
C GLU A 191 8.99 14.73 -1.94
N VAL A 192 8.98 13.38 -2.01
CA VAL A 192 8.40 12.51 -0.97
C VAL A 192 9.00 12.82 0.40
N TYR A 193 10.32 13.00 0.48
CA TYR A 193 11.01 13.32 1.72
C TYR A 193 10.67 14.73 2.20
N VAL A 194 10.55 15.69 1.29
CA VAL A 194 10.16 17.06 1.64
C VAL A 194 8.76 17.05 2.28
N SER A 195 7.81 16.33 1.70
CA SER A 195 6.46 16.18 2.24
C SER A 195 6.44 15.47 3.61
N VAL A 196 7.28 14.45 3.80
CA VAL A 196 7.35 13.67 5.05
C VAL A 196 8.11 14.39 6.17
N VAL A 197 9.23 15.03 5.86
CA VAL A 197 10.13 15.60 6.88
C VAL A 197 9.70 17.01 7.27
N TRP A 198 9.18 17.81 6.33
CA TRP A 198 8.99 19.24 6.55
C TRP A 198 7.54 19.73 6.46
N ARG A 199 6.59 18.93 5.96
CA ARG A 199 5.18 19.36 5.83
C ARG A 199 4.29 18.73 6.91
N LYS A 200 3.13 18.18 6.52
CA LYS A 200 2.06 17.70 7.41
C LYS A 200 2.51 16.60 8.40
N CYS A 201 3.63 15.94 8.11
CA CYS A 201 4.16 14.86 8.94
C CYS A 201 5.20 15.32 9.98
N ALA A 202 5.73 16.54 9.87
CA ALA A 202 6.75 17.04 10.81
C ALA A 202 6.30 16.96 12.29
N PRO A 203 5.03 17.29 12.65
CA PRO A 203 4.57 17.17 14.03
C PRO A 203 4.45 15.72 14.53
N LEU A 204 4.35 14.74 13.62
CA LEU A 204 4.18 13.33 13.94
C LEU A 204 5.52 12.60 14.11
N ALA A 205 6.61 13.17 13.61
CA ALA A 205 7.93 12.54 13.60
C ALA A 205 8.42 12.11 15.00
N PRO A 206 8.31 12.92 16.07
CA PRO A 206 8.76 12.48 17.40
C PRO A 206 8.00 11.25 17.92
N ALA A 207 6.68 11.22 17.73
CA ALA A 207 5.85 10.09 18.15
C ALA A 207 6.17 8.83 17.34
N LEU A 208 6.38 8.98 16.03
CA LEU A 208 6.79 7.89 15.16
C LEU A 208 8.15 7.31 15.59
N VAL A 209 9.16 8.16 15.76
CA VAL A 209 10.50 7.72 16.18
C VAL A 209 10.45 7.02 17.54
N TYR A 210 9.73 7.59 18.51
CA TYR A 210 9.53 6.96 19.81
C TYR A 210 8.90 5.58 19.65
N ARG A 211 7.81 5.46 18.90
CA ARG A 211 7.12 4.18 18.70
C ARG A 211 8.02 3.14 18.02
N LEU A 212 8.77 3.52 17.00
CA LEU A 212 9.70 2.63 16.29
C LEU A 212 10.81 2.11 17.22
N LEU A 213 11.42 2.99 18.01
CA LEU A 213 12.45 2.62 18.99
C LEU A 213 11.87 1.76 20.11
N SER A 214 10.66 2.06 20.58
CA SER A 214 9.95 1.22 21.56
C SER A 214 9.67 -0.17 21.00
N ASN A 215 9.18 -0.28 19.76
CA ASN A 215 8.96 -1.59 19.11
C ASN A 215 10.25 -2.39 18.99
N PHE A 216 11.34 -1.74 18.61
CA PHE A 216 12.66 -2.37 18.53
C PHE A 216 13.14 -2.87 19.90
N ALA A 217 12.98 -2.07 20.95
CA ALA A 217 13.36 -2.43 22.31
C ALA A 217 12.47 -3.53 22.92
N GLU A 218 11.15 -3.48 22.67
CA GLU A 218 10.19 -4.50 23.10
C GLU A 218 10.42 -5.83 22.37
N ASN A 219 10.88 -5.79 21.12
CA ASN A 219 11.18 -6.92 20.25
C ASN A 219 10.15 -8.06 20.36
N ARG A 220 8.86 -7.71 20.24
CA ARG A 220 7.78 -8.68 20.37
C ARG A 220 7.93 -9.78 19.31
N PRO A 221 7.77 -11.05 19.69
CA PRO A 221 7.85 -12.13 18.73
C PRO A 221 6.71 -12.02 17.72
N VAL A 222 6.96 -12.56 16.52
CA VAL A 222 5.92 -12.75 15.51
C VAL A 222 4.79 -13.60 16.10
N PRO A 223 3.51 -13.27 15.88
CA PRO A 223 2.40 -14.10 16.32
C PRO A 223 2.53 -15.55 15.85
N ALA A 224 2.25 -16.51 16.73
CA ALA A 224 2.55 -17.93 16.49
C ALA A 224 1.86 -18.51 15.25
N HIS A 225 0.65 -18.02 14.93
CA HIS A 225 -0.12 -18.43 13.76
C HIS A 225 0.48 -17.95 12.42
N LEU A 226 1.47 -17.06 12.47
CA LEU A 226 2.18 -16.52 11.29
C LEU A 226 3.57 -17.13 11.10
N HIS A 227 4.01 -18.02 12.00
CA HIS A 227 5.27 -18.72 11.86
C HIS A 227 5.30 -19.54 10.56
N GLY A 228 6.35 -19.35 9.75
CA GLY A 228 6.52 -20.03 8.46
C GLY A 228 6.00 -19.26 7.24
N ILE A 229 5.36 -18.10 7.41
CA ILE A 229 5.06 -17.20 6.30
C ILE A 229 6.32 -16.42 5.92
N GLU A 230 7.00 -16.85 4.86
CA GLU A 230 8.30 -16.31 4.45
C GLU A 230 8.27 -14.80 4.12
N GLN A 231 7.12 -14.27 3.69
CA GLN A 231 6.96 -12.86 3.31
C GLN A 231 7.25 -11.86 4.44
N TYR A 232 7.19 -12.27 5.71
CA TYR A 232 7.49 -11.40 6.85
C TYR A 232 8.80 -11.75 7.57
N ASN A 233 9.51 -12.80 7.13
CA ASN A 233 10.82 -13.18 7.69
C ASN A 233 11.93 -12.17 7.36
N LEU A 234 11.75 -11.33 6.32
CA LEU A 234 12.73 -10.33 5.90
C LEU A 234 12.80 -9.09 6.81
N ILE A 235 11.74 -8.78 7.55
CA ILE A 235 11.66 -7.52 8.32
C ILE A 235 12.42 -7.61 9.65
N TRP A 236 12.48 -8.80 10.25
CA TRP A 236 13.06 -8.98 11.59
C TRP A 236 14.49 -9.56 11.60
N ARG A 237 15.07 -9.84 10.43
CA ARG A 237 16.47 -10.31 10.31
C ARG A 237 17.45 -9.22 9.88
N ALA A 238 16.98 -7.98 9.72
CA ALA A 238 17.82 -6.83 9.35
C ALA A 238 18.13 -5.90 10.55
N ALA A 239 18.12 -6.45 11.77
CA ALA A 239 18.72 -5.83 12.94
C ALA A 239 19.70 -6.81 13.62
#